data_AF-A0A1S4DR28-F1
#
_entry.id   AF-A0A1S4DR28-F1
#
_cell.length_a   1.000
_cell.length_b   1.000
_cell.length_c   1.000
_cell.angle_alpha   90.00
_cell.angle_beta   90.00
_cell.angle_gamma   90.00
#
_symmetry.space_group_name_H-M   'P 1'
#
loop_
_entity.id
_entity.type
_entity.pdbx_description
1 polymer ?
#
loop_
_entity_poly.entity_id
_entity_poly.type
_entity_poly.pdbx_seq_one_letter_code
_entity_poly.pdbx_strand_id
1 'polypeptide(L)'
;MDSPHKPRSFSPNLFFFILLVSSNLLTFFISNTFKNSSCSLYQQTYKAIATTSLNTAIPFVVEPEIRDDAVHVSDKPAADLDLPSEFLAFTSPQQLPFGVNPNFNSDKLIPPVGRPCTMFPDLLRRYMSYKINGSCPDDELLAQKLLLKGCEPLPRRRCRPAAQQEYVEPYPLPESLWATPSDSSVVWTAYTCKSCECLINRKKNQKAFDDCKDCFDLNGREKTRWSSKKGAGLDFSIDEVLAVKKAGTIRIGLDIGGGVATFAVRMRERNITILTTSMNLNGPFNTFIASRGVVPLYISISQRLPFFDNTLDIVHSMHVLSNWIPTTLLHFLLFDIYRVLRPGGLFWLDHFFCVGEQFEQVYAPLIDSIGFNKVKWVIGRKMDRGPELNEMYLSALLEKPLKNSW
;
A
#
# COMPACT_ATOMS: atom_id res chain seq x y z
N MET A 1 -60.11 56.22 -25.32
CA MET A 1 -60.09 56.11 -23.85
C MET A 1 -59.08 55.04 -23.52
N ASP A 2 -57.82 55.39 -23.32
CA ASP A 2 -56.80 54.42 -22.89
C ASP A 2 -55.82 55.13 -21.96
N SER A 3 -55.70 54.58 -20.75
CA SER A 3 -54.92 55.10 -19.63
C SER A 3 -53.45 54.66 -19.75
N PRO A 4 -52.45 55.51 -19.46
CA PRO A 4 -51.05 55.08 -19.52
C PRO A 4 -50.63 54.42 -18.20
N HIS A 5 -50.40 53.10 -18.22
CA HIS A 5 -49.74 52.38 -17.14
C HIS A 5 -48.25 52.72 -17.09
N LYS A 6 -47.83 53.41 -16.02
CA LYS A 6 -46.42 53.63 -15.66
C LYS A 6 -45.80 52.31 -15.16
N PRO A 7 -44.67 51.83 -15.71
CA PRO A 7 -43.97 50.69 -15.13
C PRO A 7 -43.23 51.11 -13.86
N ARG A 8 -43.47 50.39 -12.75
CA ARG A 8 -42.74 50.58 -11.49
C ARG A 8 -41.28 50.18 -11.69
N SER A 9 -40.38 51.13 -11.52
CA SER A 9 -38.93 50.88 -11.44
C SER A 9 -38.63 50.00 -10.23
N PHE A 10 -38.14 48.79 -10.48
CA PHE A 10 -37.61 47.92 -9.44
C PHE A 10 -36.25 48.45 -8.99
N SER A 11 -36.16 48.86 -7.72
CA SER A 11 -34.90 49.32 -7.13
C SER A 11 -33.91 48.14 -7.05
N PRO A 12 -32.73 48.23 -7.68
CA PRO A 12 -31.72 47.15 -7.64
C PRO A 12 -31.27 46.86 -6.21
N ASN A 13 -31.34 47.85 -5.31
CA ASN A 13 -31.02 47.66 -3.89
C ASN A 13 -32.01 46.73 -3.18
N LEU A 14 -33.29 46.72 -3.59
CA LEU A 14 -34.29 45.80 -3.04
C LEU A 14 -34.02 44.36 -3.49
N PHE A 15 -33.57 44.19 -4.74
CA PHE A 15 -33.20 42.87 -5.27
C PHE A 15 -31.97 42.29 -4.56
N PHE A 16 -30.92 43.10 -4.36
CA PHE A 16 -29.74 42.68 -3.59
C PHE A 16 -30.07 42.38 -2.13
N PHE A 17 -30.97 43.15 -1.51
CA PHE A 17 -31.40 42.88 -0.13
C PHE A 17 -32.18 41.57 -0.03
N ILE A 18 -33.08 41.29 -0.98
CA ILE A 18 -33.81 40.01 -1.03
C ILE A 18 -32.84 38.83 -1.26
N LEU A 19 -31.87 38.98 -2.16
CA LEU A 19 -30.84 37.95 -2.38
C LEU A 19 -30.03 37.68 -1.11
N LEU A 20 -29.58 38.72 -0.41
CA LEU A 20 -28.77 38.58 0.80
C LEU A 20 -29.57 37.97 1.95
N VAL A 21 -30.84 38.35 2.12
CA VAL A 21 -31.71 37.77 3.15
C VAL A 21 -32.05 36.32 2.82
N SER A 22 -32.33 36.02 1.55
CA SER A 22 -32.64 34.64 1.12
C SER A 22 -31.45 33.69 1.26
N SER A 23 -30.22 34.14 0.96
CA SER A 23 -29.03 33.30 1.13
C SER A 23 -28.76 33.00 2.61
N ASN A 24 -28.87 34.01 3.49
CA ASN A 24 -28.65 33.84 4.92
C ASN A 24 -29.72 32.96 5.58
N LEU A 25 -31.00 33.10 5.18
CA LEU A 25 -32.07 32.22 5.64
C LEU A 25 -31.87 30.77 5.20
N LEU A 26 -31.41 30.55 3.96
CA LEU A 26 -31.08 29.20 3.47
C LEU A 26 -29.93 28.58 4.26
N THR A 27 -28.87 29.34 4.55
CA THR A 27 -27.74 28.87 5.38
C THR A 27 -28.19 28.55 6.80
N PHE A 28 -29.08 29.35 7.40
CA PHE A 28 -29.66 29.07 8.71
C PHE A 28 -30.54 27.82 8.70
N PHE A 29 -31.36 27.63 7.66
CA PHE A 29 -32.23 26.46 7.52
C PHE A 29 -31.40 25.17 7.35
N ILE A 30 -30.39 25.17 6.49
CA ILE A 30 -29.45 24.05 6.33
C ILE A 30 -28.76 23.75 7.67
N SER A 31 -28.23 24.77 8.34
CA SER A 31 -27.52 24.60 9.62
C SER A 31 -28.40 24.04 10.75
N ASN A 32 -29.71 24.34 10.76
CA ASN A 32 -30.65 23.82 11.76
C ASN A 32 -31.22 22.44 11.38
N THR A 33 -31.41 22.16 10.09
CA THR A 33 -31.99 20.87 9.63
C THR A 33 -30.96 19.74 9.71
N PHE A 34 -29.67 20.04 9.52
CA PHE A 34 -28.58 19.05 9.62
C PHE A 34 -28.00 18.90 11.04
N LYS A 35 -28.34 19.77 12.00
CA LYS A 35 -27.93 19.58 13.40
C LYS A 35 -28.69 18.47 14.14
N ASN A 36 -29.87 18.06 13.65
CA ASN A 36 -30.73 17.09 14.35
C ASN A 36 -30.91 15.73 13.64
N SER A 37 -30.14 15.43 12.58
CA SER A 37 -30.34 14.19 11.80
C SER A 37 -29.07 13.37 11.55
N SER A 38 -27.90 13.81 12.00
CA SER A 38 -26.62 13.11 11.74
C SER A 38 -26.03 12.44 12.97
N CYS A 39 -26.81 11.68 13.75
CA CYS A 39 -26.23 10.77 14.75
C CYS A 39 -27.13 9.63 15.24
N SER A 40 -28.14 9.19 14.47
CA SER A 40 -29.04 8.10 14.89
C SER A 40 -29.22 6.96 13.88
N LEU A 41 -28.79 7.11 12.62
CA LEU A 41 -29.00 6.09 11.58
C LEU A 41 -27.81 5.13 11.40
N TYR A 42 -26.63 5.47 11.93
CA TYR A 42 -25.46 4.59 11.86
C TYR A 42 -25.43 3.52 12.96
N GLN A 43 -26.21 3.68 14.03
CA GLN A 43 -26.18 2.80 15.21
C GLN A 43 -27.16 1.62 15.13
N GLN A 44 -28.17 1.68 14.24
CA GLN A 44 -29.14 0.59 14.06
C GLN A 44 -28.65 -0.52 13.13
N THR A 45 -27.81 -0.21 12.14
CA THR A 45 -27.30 -1.23 11.19
C THR A 45 -26.22 -2.13 11.81
N TYR A 46 -25.47 -1.64 12.79
CA TYR A 46 -24.41 -2.42 13.47
C TYR A 46 -24.94 -3.38 14.54
N LYS A 47 -26.13 -3.13 15.11
CA LYS A 47 -26.73 -4.05 16.09
C LYS A 47 -27.40 -5.27 15.45
N ALA A 48 -27.73 -5.23 14.17
CA ALA A 48 -28.33 -6.36 13.46
C ALA A 48 -27.29 -7.42 13.00
N ILE A 49 -26.02 -7.03 12.85
CA ILE A 49 -24.94 -7.93 12.37
C ILE A 49 -24.23 -8.64 13.54
N ALA A 50 -24.40 -8.15 14.77
CA ALA A 50 -23.74 -8.71 15.96
C ALA A 50 -24.43 -9.96 16.56
N THR A 51 -25.49 -10.50 15.93
CA THR A 51 -26.32 -11.58 16.51
C THR A 51 -26.35 -12.89 15.71
N THR A 52 -25.38 -13.15 14.84
CA THR A 52 -25.20 -14.47 14.22
C THR A 52 -23.79 -14.99 14.42
N SER A 53 -23.51 -15.47 15.63
CA SER A 53 -22.39 -16.37 15.90
C SER A 53 -22.69 -17.74 15.28
N LEU A 54 -22.14 -18.01 14.10
CA LEU A 54 -22.00 -19.39 13.62
C LEU A 54 -20.62 -19.91 14.01
N ASN A 55 -20.62 -20.71 15.07
CA ASN A 55 -19.53 -21.61 15.42
C ASN A 55 -19.26 -22.56 14.25
N THR A 56 -18.10 -22.41 13.61
CA THR A 56 -17.49 -23.51 12.84
C THR A 56 -15.98 -23.51 13.12
N ALA A 57 -15.59 -24.40 14.02
CA ALA A 57 -14.20 -24.75 14.25
C ALA A 57 -13.68 -25.53 13.04
N ILE A 58 -12.56 -25.10 12.47
CA ILE A 58 -11.73 -25.88 11.55
C ILE A 58 -10.40 -26.15 12.27
N PRO A 59 -9.87 -27.40 12.28
CA PRO A 59 -8.72 -27.75 13.09
C PRO A 59 -7.42 -27.31 12.41
N PHE A 60 -6.66 -26.43 13.06
CA PHE A 60 -5.27 -26.14 12.70
C PHE A 60 -4.37 -27.02 13.56
N VAL A 61 -3.67 -27.98 12.94
CA VAL A 61 -2.61 -28.77 13.57
C VAL A 61 -1.29 -28.41 12.92
N VAL A 62 -0.41 -27.80 13.72
CA VAL A 62 1.04 -28.00 13.91
C VAL A 62 1.58 -26.66 14.42
N GLU A 63 1.76 -26.61 15.74
CA GLU A 63 2.39 -25.54 16.50
C GLU A 63 3.93 -25.70 16.41
N PRO A 64 4.69 -24.73 15.90
CA PRO A 64 6.08 -24.59 16.29
C PRO A 64 6.12 -23.78 17.58
N GLU A 65 6.83 -24.27 18.60
CA GLU A 65 7.08 -23.56 19.86
C GLU A 65 7.66 -22.15 19.58
N ILE A 66 6.79 -21.15 19.61
CA ILE A 66 7.17 -19.73 19.66
C ILE A 66 6.89 -19.31 21.10
N ARG A 67 7.94 -18.88 21.81
CA ARG A 67 7.80 -18.24 23.12
C ARG A 67 6.83 -17.05 22.98
N ASP A 68 5.67 -17.18 23.60
CA ASP A 68 4.66 -16.14 23.72
C ASP A 68 5.18 -14.99 24.61
N ASP A 69 5.83 -14.00 23.99
CA ASP A 69 5.91 -12.66 24.57
C ASP A 69 4.59 -11.95 24.25
N ALA A 70 3.61 -12.08 25.15
CA ALA A 70 2.33 -11.38 25.08
C ALA A 70 2.56 -9.85 24.98
N VAL A 71 2.18 -9.26 23.85
CA VAL A 71 2.32 -7.82 23.59
C VAL A 71 1.19 -7.08 24.30
N HIS A 72 1.49 -6.43 25.42
CA HIS A 72 0.58 -5.48 26.07
C HIS A 72 0.43 -4.21 25.22
N VAL A 73 -0.78 -3.96 24.72
CA VAL A 73 -1.16 -2.67 24.14
C VAL A 73 -1.54 -1.74 25.29
N SER A 74 -0.84 -0.61 25.42
CA SER A 74 -1.11 0.39 26.47
C SER A 74 -2.11 1.44 25.98
N ASP A 75 -3.24 1.57 26.68
CA ASP A 75 -4.29 2.58 26.42
C ASP A 75 -4.00 3.96 27.04
N LYS A 76 -2.80 4.19 27.59
CA LYS A 76 -2.45 5.48 28.23
C LYS A 76 -2.20 6.60 27.20
N PRO A 77 -2.59 7.86 27.51
CA PRO A 77 -2.26 9.03 26.69
C PRO A 77 -0.74 9.18 26.50
N ALA A 78 -0.30 9.64 25.33
CA ALA A 78 1.13 9.73 24.97
C ALA A 78 1.98 10.57 25.94
N ALA A 79 1.38 11.47 26.73
CA ALA A 79 2.06 12.29 27.73
C ALA A 79 2.49 11.52 29.00
N ASP A 80 1.97 10.31 29.22
CA ASP A 80 2.19 9.48 30.41
C ASP A 80 3.01 8.20 30.11
N LEU A 81 3.54 8.08 28.89
CA LEU A 81 4.33 6.94 28.45
C LEU A 81 5.83 7.22 28.67
N ASP A 82 6.50 6.33 29.39
CA ASP A 82 7.97 6.29 29.45
C ASP A 82 8.52 5.89 28.08
N LEU A 83 8.80 6.88 27.23
CA LEU A 83 9.28 6.72 25.87
C LEU A 83 10.82 6.81 25.79
N PRO A 84 11.48 6.11 24.86
CA PRO A 84 12.94 6.10 24.76
C PRO A 84 13.50 7.51 24.47
N SER A 85 14.63 7.86 25.09
CA SER A 85 15.27 9.17 24.92
C SER A 85 15.60 9.50 23.46
N GLU A 86 16.11 8.53 22.68
CA GLU A 86 16.36 8.73 21.24
C GLU A 86 15.07 8.93 20.43
N PHE A 87 13.96 8.29 20.84
CA PHE A 87 12.65 8.52 20.21
C PHE A 87 12.17 9.94 20.45
N LEU A 88 12.27 10.41 21.69
CA LEU A 88 11.92 11.76 22.07
C LEU A 88 12.83 12.77 21.36
N ALA A 89 14.13 12.50 21.28
CA ALA A 89 15.08 13.36 20.57
C ALA A 89 14.72 13.53 19.08
N PHE A 90 14.28 12.45 18.42
CA PHE A 90 13.84 12.50 17.02
C PHE A 90 12.49 13.20 16.83
N THR A 91 11.50 12.91 17.68
CA THR A 91 10.12 13.38 17.49
C THR A 91 9.85 14.77 18.07
N SER A 92 10.74 15.28 18.92
CA SER A 92 10.63 16.61 19.49
C SER A 92 10.74 17.71 18.42
N PRO A 93 10.00 18.83 18.56
CA PRO A 93 10.12 19.98 17.68
C PRO A 93 11.57 20.51 17.61
N GLN A 94 12.11 20.61 16.40
CA GLN A 94 13.46 21.08 16.12
C GLN A 94 13.42 22.55 15.69
N GLN A 95 14.18 23.41 16.36
CA GLN A 95 14.24 24.83 16.01
C GLN A 95 14.85 25.02 14.61
N LEU A 96 14.24 25.88 13.81
CA LEU A 96 14.78 26.26 12.50
C LEU A 96 15.95 27.24 12.66
N PRO A 97 17.02 27.09 11.86
CA PRO A 97 18.19 27.95 11.96
C PRO A 97 17.94 29.40 11.52
N PHE A 98 16.87 29.67 10.77
CA PHE A 98 16.56 30.98 10.19
C PHE A 98 15.24 31.58 10.68
N GLY A 99 14.72 31.11 11.83
CA GLY A 99 13.46 31.59 12.39
C GLY A 99 12.22 31.04 11.68
N VAL A 100 11.13 31.81 11.66
CA VAL A 100 9.81 31.38 11.18
C VAL A 100 9.83 31.08 9.68
N ASN A 101 9.35 29.90 9.30
CA ASN A 101 9.10 29.55 7.91
C ASN A 101 7.64 29.82 7.53
N PRO A 102 7.38 30.65 6.49
CA PRO A 102 6.01 31.00 6.10
C PRO A 102 5.22 29.83 5.49
N ASN A 103 5.88 28.82 4.92
CA ASN A 103 5.19 27.69 4.26
C ASN A 103 4.40 26.82 5.26
N PHE A 104 4.83 26.76 6.51
CA PHE A 104 4.17 25.98 7.56
C PHE A 104 3.97 26.79 8.86
N ASN A 105 4.11 28.12 8.77
CA ASN A 105 3.84 29.10 9.82
C ASN A 105 4.40 28.72 11.21
N SER A 106 5.67 28.29 11.24
CA SER A 106 6.34 27.84 12.47
C SER A 106 7.83 28.12 12.38
N ASP A 107 8.45 28.39 13.52
CA ASP A 107 9.91 28.45 13.70
C ASP A 107 10.50 27.07 14.07
N LYS A 108 9.68 26.03 14.09
CA LYS A 108 10.04 24.65 14.43
C LYS A 108 9.59 23.67 13.37
N LEU A 109 10.44 22.68 13.10
CA LEU A 109 10.14 21.50 12.28
C LEU A 109 9.81 20.30 13.20
N ILE A 110 8.73 19.59 12.91
CA ILE A 110 8.32 18.40 13.67
C ILE A 110 8.52 17.17 12.78
N PRO A 111 9.45 16.25 13.10
CA PRO A 111 9.65 15.05 12.31
C PRO A 111 8.45 14.09 12.39
N PRO A 112 8.02 13.50 11.26
CA PRO A 112 6.89 12.58 11.26
C PRO A 112 7.30 11.22 11.83
N VAL A 113 6.36 10.57 12.50
CA VAL A 113 6.46 9.19 12.95
C VAL A 113 5.08 8.55 12.89
N GLY A 114 5.01 7.25 12.61
CA GLY A 114 3.73 6.53 12.62
C GLY A 114 3.05 6.66 13.99
N ARG A 115 1.81 7.14 14.03
CA ARG A 115 1.06 7.31 15.29
C ARG A 115 1.02 6.02 16.14
N PRO A 116 0.83 4.81 15.58
CA PRO A 116 0.88 3.57 16.33
C PRO A 116 2.24 3.23 16.98
N CYS A 117 3.35 3.89 16.64
CA CYS A 117 4.66 3.58 17.23
C CYS A 117 4.65 3.58 18.77
N THR A 118 3.98 4.57 19.38
CA THR A 118 3.94 4.72 20.84
C THR A 118 3.01 3.71 21.53
N MET A 119 2.19 2.99 20.77
CA MET A 119 1.34 1.90 21.31
C MET A 119 2.16 0.64 21.63
N PHE A 120 3.42 0.57 21.20
CA PHE A 120 4.32 -0.57 21.41
C PHE A 120 5.62 -0.15 22.11
N PRO A 121 5.56 0.37 23.34
CA PRO A 121 6.71 1.00 24.02
C PRO A 121 7.92 0.06 24.16
N ASP A 122 7.71 -1.24 24.39
CA ASP A 122 8.82 -2.19 24.55
C ASP A 122 9.54 -2.49 23.24
N LEU A 123 8.79 -2.67 22.15
CA LEU A 123 9.36 -2.84 20.81
C LEU A 123 10.08 -1.55 20.40
N LEU A 124 9.49 -0.39 20.68
CA LEU A 124 10.08 0.91 20.40
C LEU A 124 11.36 1.15 21.21
N ARG A 125 11.40 0.76 22.49
CA ARG A 125 12.59 0.86 23.35
C ARG A 125 13.73 -0.01 22.85
N ARG A 126 13.44 -1.25 22.46
CA ARG A 126 14.42 -2.13 21.81
C ARG A 126 14.92 -1.52 20.50
N TYR A 127 14.00 -1.01 19.68
CA TYR A 127 14.34 -0.39 18.39
C TYR A 127 15.15 0.91 18.58
N MET A 128 14.98 1.65 19.65
CA MET A 128 15.70 2.90 19.88
C MET A 128 16.93 2.73 20.78
N SER A 129 17.30 1.49 21.12
CA SER A 129 18.49 1.18 21.92
C SER A 129 19.70 0.90 21.02
N TYR A 130 20.54 1.91 20.84
CA TYR A 130 21.78 1.80 20.07
C TYR A 130 22.79 2.86 20.53
N LYS A 131 24.07 2.65 20.20
CA LYS A 131 25.11 3.66 20.44
C LYS A 131 25.04 4.71 19.33
N ILE A 132 24.86 5.98 19.69
CA ILE A 132 24.94 7.11 18.75
C ILE A 132 26.31 7.10 18.06
N ASN A 133 26.33 7.30 16.74
CA ASN A 133 27.51 7.20 15.89
C ASN A 133 28.20 5.81 15.91
N GLY A 134 27.52 4.78 16.43
CA GLY A 134 27.97 3.38 16.41
C GLY A 134 27.33 2.57 15.27
N SER A 135 27.43 1.25 15.36
CA SER A 135 26.68 0.32 14.51
C SER A 135 25.22 0.24 14.96
N CYS A 136 24.29 0.18 14.01
CA CYS A 136 22.92 -0.20 14.32
C CYS A 136 22.88 -1.68 14.74
N PRO A 137 21.99 -2.05 15.68
CA PRO A 137 21.68 -3.45 15.95
C PRO A 137 21.18 -4.16 14.69
N ASP A 138 21.47 -5.45 14.60
CA ASP A 138 20.89 -6.31 13.59
C ASP A 138 19.48 -6.74 14.03
N ASP A 139 18.50 -5.90 13.70
CA ASP A 139 17.13 -6.01 14.21
C ASP A 139 16.06 -5.81 13.13
N GLU A 140 16.33 -6.29 11.92
CA GLU A 140 15.41 -6.17 10.80
C GLU A 140 14.02 -6.75 11.10
N LEU A 141 13.94 -7.91 11.76
CA LEU A 141 12.65 -8.50 12.18
C LEU A 141 11.88 -7.60 13.15
N LEU A 142 12.57 -6.86 14.02
CA LEU A 142 11.95 -5.91 14.94
C LEU A 142 11.46 -4.68 14.17
N ALA A 143 12.28 -4.14 13.26
CA ALA A 143 11.92 -3.01 12.40
C ALA A 143 10.68 -3.33 11.55
N GLN A 144 10.68 -4.50 10.90
CA GLN A 144 9.56 -4.98 10.11
C GLN A 144 8.30 -5.18 10.96
N LYS A 145 8.43 -5.76 12.16
CA LYS A 145 7.30 -5.94 13.08
C LYS A 145 6.68 -4.60 13.50
N LEU A 146 7.49 -3.57 13.73
CA LEU A 146 7.00 -2.21 14.02
C LEU A 146 6.26 -1.62 12.81
N LEU A 147 6.84 -1.69 11.60
CA LEU A 147 6.20 -1.23 10.36
C LEU A 147 4.83 -1.88 10.16
N LEU A 148 4.75 -3.22 10.24
CA LEU A 148 3.51 -3.97 10.08
C LEU A 148 2.46 -3.69 11.17
N LYS A 149 2.89 -3.14 12.32
CA LYS A 149 2.02 -2.65 13.39
C LYS A 149 1.61 -1.18 13.20
N GLY A 150 1.92 -0.58 12.06
CA GLY A 150 1.55 0.80 11.71
C GLY A 150 2.55 1.86 12.19
N CYS A 151 3.73 1.47 12.69
CA CYS A 151 4.80 2.41 13.04
C CYS A 151 5.55 2.87 11.78
N GLU A 152 4.82 3.53 10.88
CA GLU A 152 5.30 3.89 9.55
C GLU A 152 5.01 5.37 9.25
N PRO A 153 6.03 6.21 8.94
CA PRO A 153 7.44 5.86 8.89
C PRO A 153 8.02 5.53 10.28
N LEU A 154 9.02 4.66 10.31
CA LEU A 154 9.81 4.37 11.53
C LEU A 154 10.58 5.62 11.99
N PRO A 155 10.82 5.78 13.30
CA PRO A 155 11.69 6.84 13.80
C PRO A 155 13.12 6.68 13.26
N ARG A 156 13.75 7.79 12.87
CA ARG A 156 15.12 7.75 12.34
C ARG A 156 16.11 7.45 13.46
N ARG A 157 17.15 6.67 13.14
CA ARG A 157 18.24 6.34 14.05
C ARG A 157 19.52 7.10 13.73
N ARG A 158 20.34 7.38 14.74
CA ARG A 158 21.69 7.98 14.63
C ARG A 158 22.80 6.93 14.73
N CYS A 159 22.65 5.82 14.01
CA CYS A 159 23.63 4.74 13.92
C CYS A 159 23.90 4.40 12.44
N ARG A 160 25.00 3.69 12.16
CA ARG A 160 25.34 3.22 10.81
C ARG A 160 24.80 1.80 10.62
N PRO A 161 23.97 1.52 9.59
CA PRO A 161 23.49 0.18 9.31
C PRO A 161 24.65 -0.82 9.19
N ALA A 162 24.46 -2.03 9.71
CA ALA A 162 25.44 -3.09 9.55
C ALA A 162 25.53 -3.52 8.07
N ALA A 163 26.74 -3.82 7.61
CA ALA A 163 27.01 -4.43 6.31
C ALA A 163 27.83 -5.71 6.53
N GLN A 164 27.77 -6.64 5.57
CA GLN A 164 28.65 -7.81 5.59
C GLN A 164 30.11 -7.37 5.46
N GLN A 165 31.02 -8.10 6.13
CA GLN A 165 32.46 -7.77 6.12
C GLN A 165 33.07 -7.89 4.71
N GLU A 166 32.62 -8.87 3.93
CA GLU A 166 33.14 -9.18 2.60
C GLU A 166 32.17 -8.70 1.50
N TYR A 167 31.64 -7.47 1.63
CA TYR A 167 30.71 -6.91 0.66
C TYR A 167 31.33 -6.80 -0.74
N VAL A 168 30.62 -7.31 -1.75
CA VAL A 168 30.97 -7.19 -3.16
C VAL A 168 30.06 -6.18 -3.84
N GLU A 169 30.63 -5.32 -4.68
CA GLU A 169 29.87 -4.36 -5.48
C GLU A 169 28.86 -5.08 -6.40
N PRO A 170 27.66 -4.52 -6.63
CA PRO A 170 26.67 -5.12 -7.51
C PRO A 170 27.15 -5.23 -8.97
N TYR A 171 26.60 -6.19 -9.71
CA TYR A 171 26.81 -6.28 -11.15
C TYR A 171 26.43 -4.96 -11.85
N PRO A 172 27.14 -4.56 -12.92
CA PRO A 172 26.76 -3.38 -13.68
C PRO A 172 25.50 -3.62 -14.50
N LEU A 173 24.83 -2.53 -14.92
CA LEU A 173 23.77 -2.62 -15.92
C LEU A 173 24.37 -2.93 -17.32
N PRO A 174 23.70 -3.76 -18.14
CA PRO A 174 22.40 -4.39 -17.92
C PRO A 174 22.46 -5.76 -17.24
N GLU A 175 23.64 -6.30 -16.93
CA GLU A 175 23.82 -7.65 -16.37
C GLU A 175 23.02 -7.85 -15.07
N SER A 176 23.04 -6.85 -14.20
CA SER A 176 22.30 -6.86 -12.92
C SER A 176 20.81 -7.15 -13.05
N LEU A 177 20.18 -6.84 -14.19
CA LEU A 177 18.74 -7.00 -14.37
C LEU A 177 18.29 -8.46 -14.26
N TRP A 178 19.17 -9.41 -14.61
CA TRP A 178 18.88 -10.84 -14.65
C TRP A 178 19.94 -11.69 -13.91
N ALA A 179 20.78 -11.07 -13.09
CA ALA A 179 21.76 -11.73 -12.25
C ALA A 179 21.27 -11.87 -10.80
N THR A 180 21.56 -13.01 -10.19
CA THR A 180 21.40 -13.20 -8.75
C THR A 180 22.53 -12.44 -8.03
N PRO A 181 22.24 -11.60 -7.02
CA PRO A 181 23.27 -10.87 -6.29
C PRO A 181 24.17 -11.81 -5.47
N SER A 182 25.32 -11.29 -5.05
CA SER A 182 26.21 -11.99 -4.12
C SER A 182 25.53 -12.19 -2.76
N ASP A 183 25.81 -13.32 -2.11
CA ASP A 183 25.34 -13.57 -0.73
C ASP A 183 25.87 -12.53 0.26
N SER A 184 27.01 -11.91 -0.04
CA SER A 184 27.57 -10.82 0.77
C SER A 184 26.75 -9.52 0.73
N SER A 185 25.82 -9.38 -0.21
CA SER A 185 24.96 -8.19 -0.30
C SER A 185 23.86 -8.17 0.77
N VAL A 186 23.63 -9.28 1.48
CA VAL A 186 22.49 -9.46 2.38
C VAL A 186 22.97 -9.77 3.81
N VAL A 187 22.31 -9.20 4.82
CA VAL A 187 22.43 -9.64 6.22
C VAL A 187 21.39 -10.75 6.46
N TRP A 188 21.86 -11.99 6.62
CA TRP A 188 21.00 -13.17 6.56
C TRP A 188 20.32 -13.56 7.87
N THR A 189 20.65 -12.92 8.98
CA THR A 189 20.18 -13.30 10.33
C THR A 189 18.66 -13.31 10.44
N ALA A 190 17.99 -12.36 9.80
CA ALA A 190 16.53 -12.20 9.80
C ALA A 190 15.76 -13.28 9.00
N TYR A 191 16.41 -14.04 8.12
CA TYR A 191 15.72 -14.92 7.18
C TYR A 191 15.99 -16.39 7.44
N THR A 192 15.05 -17.26 7.06
CA THR A 192 15.25 -18.71 7.18
C THR A 192 16.36 -19.20 6.25
N CYS A 193 16.37 -18.70 5.01
CA CYS A 193 17.46 -18.97 4.07
C CYS A 193 18.69 -18.12 4.42
N LYS A 194 19.87 -18.71 4.22
CA LYS A 194 21.18 -18.08 4.50
C LYS A 194 22.04 -17.84 3.25
N SER A 195 21.45 -18.05 2.07
CA SER A 195 22.07 -17.82 0.77
C SER A 195 20.99 -17.61 -0.29
N CYS A 196 21.37 -16.98 -1.41
CA CYS A 196 20.53 -16.83 -2.59
C CYS A 196 20.20 -18.19 -3.21
N GLU A 197 21.13 -19.15 -3.15
CA GLU A 197 20.87 -20.52 -3.62
C GLU A 197 19.74 -21.19 -2.81
N CYS A 198 19.69 -20.98 -1.49
CA CYS A 198 18.57 -21.45 -0.67
C CYS A 198 17.25 -20.82 -1.11
N LEU A 199 17.24 -19.50 -1.40
CA LEU A 199 16.05 -18.79 -1.87
C LEU A 199 15.55 -19.34 -3.23
N ILE A 200 16.47 -19.56 -4.17
CA ILE A 200 16.17 -20.13 -5.49
C ILE A 200 15.57 -21.53 -5.36
N ASN A 201 16.10 -22.35 -4.46
CA ASN A 201 15.64 -23.73 -4.25
C ASN A 201 14.48 -23.86 -3.24
N ARG A 202 13.98 -22.74 -2.70
CA ARG A 202 12.95 -22.72 -1.64
C ARG A 202 11.73 -23.55 -1.96
N LYS A 203 11.18 -23.43 -3.18
CA LYS A 203 10.01 -24.21 -3.62
C LYS A 203 10.20 -25.73 -3.51
N LYS A 204 11.43 -26.23 -3.65
CA LYS A 204 11.74 -27.67 -3.54
C LYS A 204 11.92 -28.09 -2.08
N ASN A 205 12.50 -27.21 -1.28
CA ASN A 205 13.03 -27.56 0.04
C ASN A 205 12.11 -27.16 1.21
N GLN A 206 11.16 -26.26 0.99
CA GLN A 206 10.28 -25.74 2.03
C GLN A 206 8.80 -25.98 1.70
N LYS A 207 8.09 -26.63 2.63
CA LYS A 207 6.65 -26.89 2.54
C LYS A 207 5.80 -25.74 3.09
N ALA A 208 6.38 -24.85 3.88
CA ALA A 208 5.70 -23.70 4.49
C ALA A 208 5.10 -22.75 3.45
N PHE A 209 4.14 -21.92 3.88
CA PHE A 209 3.59 -20.85 3.05
C PHE A 209 4.52 -19.64 3.11
N ASP A 210 5.21 -19.38 1.99
CA ASP A 210 5.93 -18.13 1.77
C ASP A 210 5.22 -17.37 0.65
N ASP A 211 5.13 -16.05 0.81
CA ASP A 211 4.52 -15.12 -0.16
C ASP A 211 5.15 -15.25 -1.56
N CYS A 212 6.44 -15.59 -1.59
CA CYS A 212 7.14 -16.03 -2.79
C CYS A 212 7.96 -17.31 -2.54
N LYS A 213 7.61 -18.38 -3.27
CA LYS A 213 8.32 -19.67 -3.24
C LYS A 213 9.35 -19.84 -4.35
N ASP A 214 9.11 -19.28 -5.54
CA ASP A 214 9.95 -19.45 -6.73
C ASP A 214 10.33 -18.12 -7.43
N CYS A 215 10.04 -16.97 -6.83
CA CYS A 215 10.35 -15.70 -7.47
C CYS A 215 11.83 -15.30 -7.40
N PHE A 216 12.67 -15.95 -6.60
CA PHE A 216 14.12 -15.70 -6.62
C PHE A 216 14.84 -16.43 -7.77
N ASP A 217 14.19 -17.40 -8.42
CA ASP A 217 14.72 -18.10 -9.58
C ASP A 217 14.52 -17.28 -10.86
N LEU A 218 15.49 -16.39 -11.13
CA LEU A 218 15.51 -15.52 -12.30
C LEU A 218 15.59 -16.29 -13.64
N ASN A 219 16.16 -17.50 -13.63
CA ASN A 219 16.32 -18.34 -14.82
C ASN A 219 15.15 -19.29 -15.05
N GLY A 220 14.36 -19.57 -14.01
CA GLY A 220 13.16 -20.40 -14.08
C GLY A 220 11.89 -19.61 -14.36
N ARG A 221 10.97 -19.57 -13.39
CA ARG A 221 9.61 -19.02 -13.59
C ARG A 221 9.66 -17.55 -14.01
N GLU A 222 10.47 -16.74 -13.33
CA GLU A 222 10.58 -15.30 -13.56
C GLU A 222 11.02 -14.97 -15.00
N LYS A 223 11.89 -15.79 -15.60
CA LYS A 223 12.36 -15.63 -16.99
C LYS A 223 11.22 -15.57 -18.02
N THR A 224 10.04 -16.12 -17.71
CA THR A 224 8.90 -16.16 -18.64
C THR A 224 7.66 -15.42 -18.17
N ARG A 225 7.68 -14.81 -16.97
CA ARG A 225 6.51 -14.10 -16.42
C ARG A 225 6.14 -12.92 -17.31
N TRP A 226 4.84 -12.74 -17.54
CA TRP A 226 4.25 -11.69 -18.39
C TRP A 226 4.77 -11.61 -19.85
N SER A 227 5.55 -12.59 -20.32
CA SER A 227 6.07 -12.63 -21.70
C SER A 227 5.02 -13.04 -22.72
N SER A 228 4.13 -13.94 -22.33
CA SER A 228 3.11 -14.51 -23.21
C SER A 228 1.87 -14.85 -22.40
N LYS A 229 0.72 -14.92 -23.08
CA LYS A 229 -0.49 -15.48 -22.49
C LYS A 229 -0.24 -16.94 -22.10
N LYS A 230 -0.74 -17.34 -20.94
CA LYS A 230 -0.75 -18.72 -20.49
C LYS A 230 -2.18 -19.10 -20.07
N GLY A 231 -2.54 -20.36 -20.31
CA GLY A 231 -3.76 -20.99 -19.79
C GLY A 231 -5.08 -20.28 -20.15
N ALA A 232 -6.01 -20.26 -19.18
CA ALA A 232 -7.41 -19.88 -19.30
C ALA A 232 -7.69 -18.36 -19.40
N GLY A 233 -6.67 -17.55 -19.74
CA GLY A 233 -6.82 -16.12 -20.00
C GLY A 233 -6.65 -15.19 -18.80
N LEU A 234 -6.32 -15.71 -17.61
CA LEU A 234 -5.98 -14.91 -16.41
C LEU A 234 -4.63 -14.20 -16.53
N ASP A 235 -3.68 -14.78 -17.28
CA ASP A 235 -2.34 -14.23 -17.47
C ASP A 235 -2.33 -13.20 -18.61
N PHE A 236 -2.35 -11.91 -18.26
CA PHE A 236 -2.16 -10.83 -19.24
C PHE A 236 -0.66 -10.66 -19.51
N SER A 237 -0.28 -10.52 -20.78
CA SER A 237 1.11 -10.16 -21.11
C SER A 237 1.30 -8.65 -21.01
N ILE A 238 2.54 -8.22 -20.75
CA ILE A 238 2.86 -6.78 -20.75
C ILE A 238 2.49 -6.15 -22.10
N ASP A 239 2.80 -6.83 -23.22
CA ASP A 239 2.51 -6.30 -24.55
C ASP A 239 1.00 -6.16 -24.81
N GLU A 240 0.18 -7.08 -24.30
CA GLU A 240 -1.29 -6.95 -24.36
C GLU A 240 -1.78 -5.74 -23.57
N VAL A 241 -1.29 -5.56 -22.35
CA VAL A 241 -1.69 -4.45 -21.48
C VAL A 241 -1.25 -3.11 -22.07
N LEU A 242 -0.04 -3.02 -22.62
CA LEU A 242 0.46 -1.78 -23.22
C LEU A 242 -0.26 -1.43 -24.52
N ALA A 243 -0.74 -2.44 -25.28
CA ALA A 243 -1.46 -2.23 -26.53
C ALA A 243 -2.83 -1.54 -26.38
N VAL A 244 -3.40 -1.49 -25.15
CA VAL A 244 -4.65 -0.75 -24.90
C VAL A 244 -4.47 0.77 -24.98
N LYS A 245 -3.21 1.24 -24.96
CA LYS A 245 -2.85 2.65 -25.10
C LYS A 245 -2.02 2.86 -26.35
N LYS A 246 -1.99 4.11 -26.81
CA LYS A 246 -1.04 4.53 -27.85
C LYS A 246 0.38 4.28 -27.33
N ALA A 247 1.26 3.78 -28.19
CA ALA A 247 2.66 3.56 -27.84
C ALA A 247 3.30 4.81 -27.23
N GLY A 248 4.09 4.63 -26.16
CA GLY A 248 4.73 5.72 -25.41
C GLY A 248 3.82 6.47 -24.41
N THR A 249 2.54 6.11 -24.29
CA THR A 249 1.64 6.73 -23.29
C THR A 249 2.01 6.31 -21.86
N ILE A 250 2.27 5.02 -21.64
CA ILE A 250 2.66 4.47 -20.34
C ILE A 250 4.17 4.65 -20.17
N ARG A 251 4.59 5.42 -19.17
CA ARG A 251 6.00 5.82 -18.98
C ARG A 251 6.51 5.61 -17.57
N ILE A 252 5.64 5.78 -16.57
CA ILE A 252 5.98 5.67 -15.16
C ILE A 252 4.89 4.93 -14.39
N GLY A 253 5.27 4.08 -13.46
CA GLY A 253 4.31 3.33 -12.67
C GLY A 253 4.85 2.80 -11.35
N LEU A 254 3.96 2.09 -10.67
CA LEU A 254 4.22 1.46 -9.38
C LEU A 254 3.85 -0.03 -9.46
N ASP A 255 4.67 -0.87 -8.86
CA ASP A 255 4.41 -2.29 -8.68
C ASP A 255 4.23 -2.58 -7.18
N ILE A 256 3.00 -2.92 -6.79
CA ILE A 256 2.63 -3.18 -5.40
C ILE A 256 2.90 -4.66 -5.09
N GLY A 257 3.80 -4.93 -4.15
CA GLY A 257 4.21 -6.30 -3.81
C GLY A 257 4.93 -7.03 -4.95
N GLY A 258 5.83 -6.34 -5.67
CA GLY A 258 6.47 -6.84 -6.89
C GLY A 258 7.47 -8.00 -6.73
N GLY A 259 7.53 -8.64 -5.56
CA GLY A 259 8.49 -9.70 -5.24
C GLY A 259 9.93 -9.23 -5.42
N VAL A 260 10.66 -9.80 -6.38
CA VAL A 260 12.04 -9.42 -6.74
C VAL A 260 12.11 -8.35 -7.86
N ALA A 261 10.99 -7.71 -8.21
CA ALA A 261 10.85 -6.67 -9.23
C ALA A 261 11.08 -7.10 -10.69
N THR A 262 10.75 -8.34 -11.04
CA THR A 262 10.81 -8.81 -12.44
C THR A 262 9.85 -8.04 -13.35
N PHE A 263 8.66 -7.68 -12.87
CA PHE A 263 7.73 -6.84 -13.63
C PHE A 263 8.38 -5.50 -13.99
N ALA A 264 9.00 -4.83 -13.02
CA ALA A 264 9.71 -3.58 -13.24
C ALA A 264 10.86 -3.70 -14.25
N VAL A 265 11.65 -4.78 -14.18
CA VAL A 265 12.72 -5.05 -15.17
C VAL A 265 12.16 -5.21 -16.58
N ARG A 266 11.07 -5.95 -16.76
CA ARG A 266 10.42 -6.17 -18.06
C ARG A 266 9.78 -4.90 -18.63
N MET A 267 9.25 -4.05 -17.76
CA MET A 267 8.74 -2.73 -18.13
C MET A 267 9.89 -1.80 -18.52
N ARG A 268 11.04 -1.87 -17.83
CA ARG A 268 12.25 -1.11 -18.19
C ARG A 268 12.81 -1.48 -19.56
N GLU A 269 12.76 -2.75 -19.95
CA GLU A 269 13.11 -3.20 -21.31
C GLU A 269 12.26 -2.52 -22.41
N ARG A 270 11.10 -1.96 -22.04
CA ARG A 270 10.21 -1.17 -22.90
C ARG A 270 10.30 0.33 -22.62
N ASN A 271 11.35 0.78 -21.94
CA ASN A 271 11.59 2.16 -21.52
C ASN A 271 10.54 2.72 -20.55
N ILE A 272 9.95 1.86 -19.72
CA ILE A 272 8.95 2.26 -18.71
C ILE A 272 9.58 2.15 -17.32
N THR A 273 9.55 3.25 -16.55
CA THR A 273 10.10 3.28 -15.20
C THR A 273 9.07 2.81 -14.19
N ILE A 274 9.37 1.72 -13.49
CA ILE A 274 8.51 1.18 -12.43
C ILE A 274 9.28 1.23 -11.11
N LEU A 275 8.64 1.81 -10.09
CA LEU A 275 9.08 1.69 -8.70
C LEU A 275 8.38 0.48 -8.09
N THR A 276 9.07 -0.29 -7.26
CA THR A 276 8.50 -1.52 -6.68
C THR A 276 8.40 -1.39 -5.17
N THR A 277 7.21 -1.57 -4.63
CA THR A 277 7.01 -1.72 -3.18
C THR A 277 7.20 -3.18 -2.80
N SER A 278 7.86 -3.43 -1.68
CA SER A 278 8.01 -4.79 -1.16
C SER A 278 8.31 -4.77 0.34
N MET A 279 7.86 -5.79 1.05
CA MET A 279 8.27 -6.06 2.44
C MET A 279 9.20 -7.26 2.45
N ASN A 280 10.24 -7.26 3.30
CA ASN A 280 11.19 -8.36 3.43
C ASN A 280 10.63 -9.58 4.19
N LEU A 281 9.45 -10.08 3.81
CA LEU A 281 8.76 -11.17 4.52
C LEU A 281 9.47 -12.51 4.25
N ASN A 282 10.31 -12.93 5.20
CA ASN A 282 11.16 -14.14 5.09
C ASN A 282 12.01 -14.16 3.80
N GLY A 283 12.46 -13.00 3.34
CA GLY A 283 13.32 -12.88 2.17
C GLY A 283 13.84 -11.45 1.99
N PRO A 284 15.08 -11.27 1.49
CA PRO A 284 15.72 -9.95 1.34
C PRO A 284 15.25 -9.21 0.08
N PHE A 285 13.93 -9.07 -0.11
CA PHE A 285 13.36 -8.54 -1.35
C PHE A 285 13.89 -7.16 -1.71
N ASN A 286 13.89 -6.20 -0.77
CA ASN A 286 14.33 -4.83 -1.05
C ASN A 286 15.81 -4.77 -1.47
N THR A 287 16.68 -5.55 -0.82
CA THR A 287 18.10 -5.67 -1.21
C THR A 287 18.23 -6.32 -2.59
N PHE A 288 17.48 -7.39 -2.86
CA PHE A 288 17.50 -8.07 -4.15
C PHE A 288 17.02 -7.15 -5.29
N ILE A 289 15.94 -6.38 -5.07
CA ILE A 289 15.43 -5.37 -6.01
C ILE A 289 16.50 -4.31 -6.30
N ALA A 290 17.12 -3.75 -5.25
CA ALA A 290 18.16 -2.73 -5.38
C ALA A 290 19.38 -3.25 -6.15
N SER A 291 19.84 -4.46 -5.85
CA SER A 291 20.99 -5.08 -6.55
C SER A 291 20.73 -5.33 -8.03
N ARG A 292 19.47 -5.39 -8.47
CA ARG A 292 19.10 -5.46 -9.89
C ARG A 292 19.11 -4.09 -10.58
N GLY A 293 19.31 -3.01 -9.84
CA GLY A 293 19.23 -1.64 -10.36
C GLY A 293 17.79 -1.14 -10.54
N VAL A 294 16.85 -1.65 -9.73
CA VAL A 294 15.46 -1.18 -9.64
C VAL A 294 15.27 -0.47 -8.30
N VAL A 295 14.35 0.51 -8.24
CA VAL A 295 14.08 1.27 -7.01
C VAL A 295 13.11 0.52 -6.10
N PRO A 296 13.54 0.00 -4.93
CA PRO A 296 12.64 -0.54 -3.93
C PRO A 296 12.04 0.56 -3.05
N LEU A 297 10.78 0.41 -2.70
CA LEU A 297 10.08 1.19 -1.67
C LEU A 297 9.70 0.23 -0.54
N TYR A 298 10.38 0.35 0.60
CA TYR A 298 10.07 -0.45 1.79
C TYR A 298 8.88 0.17 2.51
N ILE A 299 7.68 -0.11 1.99
CA ILE A 299 6.41 0.39 2.51
C ILE A 299 5.40 -0.73 2.70
N SER A 300 4.61 -0.69 3.77
CA SER A 300 3.51 -1.63 3.98
C SER A 300 2.25 -1.21 3.20
N ILE A 301 1.30 -2.14 3.02
CA ILE A 301 -0.01 -1.85 2.42
C ILE A 301 -0.87 -0.87 3.24
N SER A 302 -0.49 -0.63 4.50
CA SER A 302 -1.21 0.28 5.39
C SER A 302 -0.76 1.73 5.24
N GLN A 303 0.39 1.97 4.60
CA GLN A 303 0.89 3.30 4.33
C GLN A 303 0.21 3.88 3.08
N ARG A 304 -0.15 5.15 3.14
CA ARG A 304 -0.51 5.93 1.95
C ARG A 304 0.67 5.94 0.97
N LEU A 305 0.38 5.66 -0.30
CA LEU A 305 1.33 5.68 -1.39
C LEU A 305 2.03 7.05 -1.48
N PRO A 306 3.37 7.10 -1.43
CA PRO A 306 4.16 8.34 -1.34
C PRO A 306 4.30 9.05 -2.70
N PHE A 307 3.20 9.11 -3.47
CA PHE A 307 3.12 9.79 -4.75
C PHE A 307 2.10 10.91 -4.66
N PHE A 308 2.31 11.96 -5.44
CA PHE A 308 1.32 13.02 -5.59
C PHE A 308 0.13 12.53 -6.40
N ASP A 309 -0.96 13.30 -6.37
CA ASP A 309 -2.19 12.93 -7.06
C ASP A 309 -1.97 12.99 -8.58
N ASN A 310 -2.54 12.01 -9.31
CA ASN A 310 -2.55 11.96 -10.77
C ASN A 310 -1.16 11.92 -11.46
N THR A 311 -0.15 11.32 -10.84
CA THR A 311 1.21 11.31 -11.41
C THR A 311 1.58 10.04 -12.17
N LEU A 312 0.96 8.89 -11.89
CA LEU A 312 1.36 7.59 -12.45
C LEU A 312 0.53 7.21 -13.68
N ASP A 313 1.15 6.51 -14.63
CA ASP A 313 0.49 5.95 -15.82
C ASP A 313 -0.12 4.58 -15.56
N ILE A 314 0.57 3.78 -14.75
CA ILE A 314 0.17 2.42 -14.45
C ILE A 314 0.48 2.08 -13.00
N VAL A 315 -0.44 1.40 -12.34
CA VAL A 315 -0.21 0.71 -11.08
C VAL A 315 -0.46 -0.76 -11.35
N HIS A 316 0.50 -1.60 -11.02
CA HIS A 316 0.41 -3.05 -11.08
C HIS A 316 0.40 -3.60 -9.66
N SER A 317 -0.32 -4.68 -9.42
CA SER A 317 -0.26 -5.43 -8.18
C SER A 317 -0.49 -6.90 -8.45
N MET A 318 0.30 -7.76 -7.83
CA MET A 318 0.13 -9.21 -7.93
C MET A 318 0.31 -9.89 -6.58
N HIS A 319 -0.59 -10.84 -6.27
CA HIS A 319 -0.61 -11.69 -5.07
C HIS A 319 -0.75 -11.01 -3.70
N VAL A 320 -0.19 -9.81 -3.51
CA VAL A 320 -0.25 -9.08 -2.24
C VAL A 320 -1.66 -8.58 -1.91
N LEU A 321 -2.43 -8.18 -2.92
CA LEU A 321 -3.83 -7.80 -2.75
C LEU A 321 -4.72 -9.02 -2.88
N SER A 322 -5.34 -9.42 -1.78
CA SER A 322 -6.30 -10.51 -1.71
C SER A 322 -7.15 -10.41 -0.44
N ASN A 323 -7.94 -11.44 -0.16
CA ASN A 323 -8.92 -11.46 0.92
C ASN A 323 -8.36 -11.47 2.36
N TRP A 324 -7.05 -11.46 2.57
CA TRP A 324 -6.47 -11.27 3.91
C TRP A 324 -6.56 -9.80 4.38
N ILE A 325 -6.71 -8.85 3.45
CA ILE A 325 -6.82 -7.43 3.77
C ILE A 325 -8.27 -7.13 4.20
N PRO A 326 -8.49 -6.51 5.37
CA PRO A 326 -9.82 -6.08 5.78
C PRO A 326 -10.47 -5.18 4.71
N THR A 327 -11.73 -5.44 4.39
CA THR A 327 -12.43 -4.79 3.25
C THR A 327 -12.40 -3.27 3.31
N THR A 328 -12.58 -2.67 4.49
CA THR A 328 -12.48 -1.20 4.66
C THR A 328 -11.10 -0.68 4.31
N LEU A 329 -10.03 -1.38 4.72
CA LEU A 329 -8.65 -0.99 4.41
C LEU A 329 -8.35 -1.18 2.92
N LEU A 330 -8.81 -2.29 2.33
CA LEU A 330 -8.68 -2.53 0.89
C LEU A 330 -9.38 -1.41 0.09
N HIS A 331 -10.56 -0.98 0.53
CA HIS A 331 -11.29 0.12 -0.11
C HIS A 331 -10.49 1.45 -0.07
N PHE A 332 -9.90 1.80 1.07
CA PHE A 332 -8.98 2.94 1.17
C PHE A 332 -7.77 2.81 0.24
N LEU A 333 -7.16 1.62 0.18
CA LEU A 333 -6.02 1.35 -0.69
C LEU A 333 -6.37 1.49 -2.17
N LEU A 334 -7.52 0.98 -2.61
CA LEU A 334 -7.97 1.13 -4.00
C LEU A 334 -8.26 2.60 -4.36
N PHE A 335 -8.81 3.39 -3.44
CA PHE A 335 -8.93 4.84 -3.63
C PHE A 335 -7.56 5.54 -3.69
N ASP A 336 -6.58 5.06 -2.94
CA ASP A 336 -5.22 5.60 -3.00
C ASP A 336 -4.53 5.26 -4.33
N ILE A 337 -4.78 4.06 -4.88
CA ILE A 337 -4.39 3.69 -6.24
C ILE A 337 -5.08 4.60 -7.27
N TYR A 338 -6.39 4.80 -7.15
CA TYR A 338 -7.15 5.70 -8.01
C TYR A 338 -6.60 7.14 -7.96
N ARG A 339 -6.21 7.60 -6.78
CA ARG A 339 -5.63 8.93 -6.56
C ARG A 339 -4.30 9.11 -7.28
N VAL A 340 -3.37 8.16 -7.18
CA VAL A 340 -2.03 8.31 -7.78
C VAL A 340 -2.03 8.12 -9.29
N LEU A 341 -3.03 7.42 -9.84
CA LEU A 341 -3.22 7.28 -11.28
C LEU A 341 -3.74 8.58 -11.90
N ARG A 342 -3.13 8.99 -13.02
CA ARG A 342 -3.65 10.09 -13.84
C ARG A 342 -4.95 9.70 -14.55
N PRO A 343 -5.77 10.67 -15.01
CA PRO A 343 -6.88 10.36 -15.90
C PRO A 343 -6.42 9.54 -17.10
N GLY A 344 -7.09 8.42 -17.38
CA GLY A 344 -6.69 7.43 -18.39
C GLY A 344 -5.56 6.49 -17.96
N GLY A 345 -5.05 6.60 -16.73
CA GLY A 345 -4.07 5.67 -16.17
C GLY A 345 -4.67 4.28 -15.93
N LEU A 346 -3.82 3.26 -15.94
CA LEU A 346 -4.21 1.86 -15.84
C LEU A 346 -3.94 1.31 -14.43
N PHE A 347 -4.94 0.66 -13.84
CA PHE A 347 -4.72 -0.25 -12.73
C PHE A 347 -4.78 -1.68 -13.24
N TRP A 348 -3.65 -2.39 -13.19
CA TRP A 348 -3.54 -3.81 -13.49
C TRP A 348 -3.53 -4.59 -12.18
N LEU A 349 -4.67 -5.21 -11.88
CA LEU A 349 -4.84 -6.13 -10.76
C LEU A 349 -4.62 -7.56 -11.27
N ASP A 350 -3.47 -8.16 -10.95
CA ASP A 350 -3.03 -9.45 -11.45
C ASP A 350 -3.26 -10.54 -10.40
N HIS A 351 -4.13 -11.52 -10.68
CA HIS A 351 -4.42 -12.65 -9.81
C HIS A 351 -4.77 -12.26 -8.36
N PHE A 352 -5.65 -11.26 -8.18
CA PHE A 352 -6.34 -11.05 -6.89
C PHE A 352 -7.12 -12.31 -6.54
N PHE A 353 -7.07 -12.76 -5.29
CA PHE A 353 -7.82 -13.96 -4.89
C PHE A 353 -8.70 -13.77 -3.66
N CYS A 354 -9.80 -14.52 -3.66
CA CYS A 354 -10.76 -14.57 -2.57
C CYS A 354 -11.50 -15.91 -2.59
N VAL A 355 -12.24 -16.21 -1.52
CA VAL A 355 -13.19 -17.33 -1.52
C VAL A 355 -14.31 -17.02 -2.52
N GLY A 356 -14.73 -18.03 -3.30
CA GLY A 356 -15.66 -17.84 -4.41
C GLY A 356 -16.96 -17.14 -4.05
N GLU A 357 -17.58 -17.51 -2.92
CA GLU A 357 -18.83 -16.86 -2.45
C GLU A 357 -18.66 -15.37 -2.13
N GLN A 358 -17.46 -14.95 -1.73
CA GLN A 358 -17.17 -13.55 -1.41
C GLN A 358 -16.95 -12.69 -2.66
N PHE A 359 -16.64 -13.31 -3.80
CA PHE A 359 -16.28 -12.56 -5.00
C PHE A 359 -17.42 -11.64 -5.44
N GLU A 360 -18.60 -12.20 -5.70
CA GLU A 360 -19.74 -11.45 -6.21
C GLU A 360 -20.39 -10.56 -5.14
N GLN A 361 -20.37 -10.99 -3.87
CA GLN A 361 -21.07 -10.31 -2.78
C GLN A 361 -20.25 -9.19 -2.15
N VAL A 362 -18.91 -9.27 -2.22
CA VAL A 362 -18.02 -8.35 -1.50
C VAL A 362 -17.05 -7.67 -2.46
N TYR A 363 -16.22 -8.45 -3.15
CA TYR A 363 -15.04 -7.88 -3.83
C TYR A 363 -15.36 -7.21 -5.17
N ALA A 364 -16.24 -7.80 -5.99
CA ALA A 364 -16.66 -7.17 -7.24
C ALA A 364 -17.39 -5.83 -6.99
N PRO A 365 -18.39 -5.73 -6.08
CA PRO A 365 -19.01 -4.45 -5.73
C PRO A 365 -18.01 -3.43 -5.15
N LEU A 366 -17.07 -3.88 -4.31
CA LEU A 366 -16.04 -3.02 -3.71
C LEU A 366 -15.08 -2.45 -4.76
N ILE A 367 -14.69 -3.22 -5.77
CA ILE A 367 -13.84 -2.73 -6.86
C ILE A 367 -14.64 -1.79 -7.77
N ASP A 368 -15.91 -2.11 -8.02
CA ASP A 368 -16.80 -1.29 -8.85
C ASP A 368 -17.10 0.07 -8.21
N SER A 369 -17.21 0.15 -6.88
CA SER A 369 -17.49 1.40 -6.16
C SER A 369 -16.38 2.45 -6.27
N ILE A 370 -15.18 2.07 -6.72
CA ILE A 370 -14.05 3.00 -6.90
C ILE A 370 -14.24 3.90 -8.14
N GLY A 371 -15.00 3.44 -9.14
CA GLY A 371 -15.28 4.23 -10.35
C GLY A 371 -14.24 4.09 -11.47
N PHE A 372 -13.54 2.95 -11.55
CA PHE A 372 -12.75 2.60 -12.73
C PHE A 372 -13.62 2.07 -13.88
N ASN A 373 -13.21 2.32 -15.12
CA ASN A 373 -13.75 1.63 -16.30
C ASN A 373 -13.09 0.25 -16.43
N LYS A 374 -13.89 -0.79 -16.65
CA LYS A 374 -13.38 -2.15 -16.89
C LYS A 374 -12.90 -2.27 -18.35
N VAL A 375 -11.58 -2.39 -18.55
CA VAL A 375 -11.00 -2.66 -19.88
C VAL A 375 -10.96 -4.16 -20.14
N LYS A 376 -10.54 -4.93 -19.13
CA LYS A 376 -10.53 -6.40 -19.18
C LYS A 376 -10.82 -6.95 -17.78
N TRP A 377 -11.62 -8.00 -17.70
CA TRP A 377 -12.04 -8.60 -16.44
C TRP A 377 -12.20 -10.11 -16.64
N VAL A 378 -11.31 -10.89 -16.04
CA VAL A 378 -11.28 -12.35 -16.18
C VAL A 378 -11.26 -12.99 -14.81
N ILE A 379 -12.16 -13.94 -14.59
CA ILE A 379 -12.28 -14.70 -13.35
C ILE A 379 -11.99 -16.16 -13.68
N GLY A 380 -11.29 -16.86 -12.79
CA GLY A 380 -11.04 -18.29 -12.93
C GLY A 380 -10.80 -18.96 -11.58
N ARG A 381 -10.96 -20.29 -11.52
CA ARG A 381 -10.71 -21.04 -10.28
C ARG A 381 -9.22 -21.02 -9.94
N LYS A 382 -8.92 -20.81 -8.65
CA LYS A 382 -7.58 -20.92 -8.10
C LYS A 382 -7.33 -22.37 -7.69
N MET A 383 -6.44 -23.06 -8.42
CA MET A 383 -6.21 -24.51 -8.29
C MET A 383 -4.89 -24.87 -7.61
N ASP A 384 -4.03 -23.89 -7.35
CA ASP A 384 -2.66 -24.07 -6.84
C ASP A 384 -2.57 -24.54 -5.37
N ARG A 385 -3.62 -24.32 -4.58
CA ARG A 385 -3.75 -24.76 -3.19
C ARG A 385 -4.79 -25.88 -2.99
N GLY A 386 -5.34 -26.40 -4.09
CA GLY A 386 -6.38 -27.43 -4.07
C GLY A 386 -7.79 -26.87 -4.29
N PRO A 387 -8.65 -27.61 -5.03
CA PRO A 387 -10.02 -27.17 -5.35
C PRO A 387 -10.95 -27.05 -4.13
N GLU A 388 -10.61 -27.72 -3.03
CA GLU A 388 -11.39 -27.76 -1.80
C GLU A 388 -11.51 -26.41 -1.09
N LEU A 389 -10.56 -25.50 -1.32
CA LEU A 389 -10.60 -24.15 -0.75
C LEU A 389 -11.61 -23.23 -1.44
N ASN A 390 -12.15 -23.65 -2.60
CA ASN A 390 -13.10 -22.89 -3.40
C ASN A 390 -12.64 -21.43 -3.65
N GLU A 391 -11.34 -21.24 -3.87
CA GLU A 391 -10.76 -19.92 -4.13
C GLU A 391 -10.89 -19.57 -5.62
N MET A 392 -11.06 -18.27 -5.90
CA MET A 392 -11.14 -17.73 -7.25
C MET A 392 -10.03 -16.68 -7.44
N TYR A 393 -9.48 -16.63 -8.65
CA TYR A 393 -8.64 -15.55 -9.13
C TYR A 393 -9.44 -14.56 -9.95
N LEU A 394 -9.16 -13.27 -9.76
CA LEU A 394 -9.52 -12.16 -10.63
C LEU A 394 -8.25 -11.55 -11.21
N SER A 395 -8.17 -11.51 -12.53
CA SER A 395 -7.24 -10.65 -13.26
C SER A 395 -8.03 -9.57 -13.98
N ALA A 396 -7.74 -8.31 -13.67
CA ALA A 396 -8.44 -7.16 -14.19
C ALA A 396 -7.48 -6.08 -14.68
N LEU A 397 -7.83 -5.49 -15.83
CA LEU A 397 -7.26 -4.25 -16.32
C LEU A 397 -8.34 -3.19 -16.24
N LEU A 398 -8.10 -2.20 -15.39
CA LEU A 398 -9.02 -1.14 -15.04
C LEU A 398 -8.42 0.18 -15.49
N GLU A 399 -9.23 1.10 -16.00
CA GLU A 399 -8.80 2.42 -16.46
C GLU A 399 -9.48 3.51 -15.65
N LYS A 400 -8.70 4.45 -15.12
CA LYS A 400 -9.26 5.66 -14.53
C LYS A 400 -9.94 6.49 -15.64
N PRO A 401 -11.21 6.90 -15.52
CA PRO A 401 -11.89 7.67 -16.54
C PRO A 401 -11.07 8.88 -17.02
N LEU A 402 -11.05 9.13 -18.33
CA LEU A 402 -10.35 10.30 -18.90
C LEU A 402 -11.06 11.62 -18.60
N LYS A 403 -12.38 11.55 -18.48
CA LYS A 403 -13.27 12.67 -18.14
C LYS A 403 -14.03 12.27 -16.89
N ASN A 404 -14.39 13.26 -16.07
CA ASN A 404 -15.24 13.05 -14.90
C ASN A 404 -14.63 12.11 -13.85
N SER A 405 -13.31 12.16 -13.69
CA SER A 405 -12.54 11.29 -12.77
C SER A 405 -12.46 11.86 -11.35
N TRP A 406 -13.51 12.55 -10.92
CA TRP A 406 -13.59 13.23 -9.62
C TRP A 406 -13.90 12.30 -8.47
#